data_AF-A0A428YJ62-F1
#
_entry.id   AF-A0A428YJ62-F1
#
_cell.length_a   1.000
_cell.length_b   1.000
_cell.length_c   1.000
_cell.angle_alpha   90.00
_cell.angle_beta   90.00
_cell.angle_gamma   90.00
#
_symmetry.space_group_name_H-M   'P 1'
#
loop_
_entity.id
_entity.type
_entity.pdbx_description
1 polymer ?
#
loop_
_entity_poly.entity_id
_entity_poly.type
_entity_poly.pdbx_seq_one_letter_code
_entity_poly.pdbx_strand_id
1 'polypeptide(L)'
;MTKPPERGVEPLWDRWRTDPPETVNTWAELPAGQREAWLEVASKYRWRNPLRRGTRHARHGEELPVLILDGRYATDLASVYCALGEAVNGPGGYYGSNPYALRDCLHGGEPNYFGLPAPFILVWQAYEVALQHVDEIGLGAVLGMLAESGVRLEKQ
;
A
#
# COMPACT_ATOMS: atom_id res chain seq x y z
N MET A 1 -13.14 17.89 -15.37
CA MET A 1 -13.64 18.27 -14.04
C MET A 1 -13.05 17.28 -13.04
N THR A 2 -12.06 17.70 -12.26
CA THR A 2 -11.50 16.89 -11.18
C THR A 2 -12.50 16.86 -10.03
N LYS A 3 -12.85 15.66 -9.57
CA LYS A 3 -13.67 15.43 -8.38
C LYS A 3 -13.08 16.25 -7.22
N PRO A 4 -13.86 17.01 -6.44
CA PRO A 4 -13.34 17.67 -5.26
C PRO A 4 -12.72 16.61 -4.33
N PRO A 5 -11.60 16.92 -3.67
CA PRO A 5 -10.95 15.97 -2.75
C PRO A 5 -11.96 15.52 -1.69
N GLU A 6 -11.90 14.24 -1.34
CA GLU A 6 -12.82 13.69 -0.36
C GLU A 6 -12.60 14.35 1.00
N ARG A 7 -13.68 14.47 1.79
CA ARG A 7 -13.65 15.18 3.07
C ARG A 7 -12.58 14.57 3.98
N GLY A 8 -11.61 15.38 4.42
CA GLY A 8 -10.50 14.95 5.28
C GLY A 8 -9.12 14.93 4.59
N VAL A 9 -9.06 15.00 3.25
CA VAL A 9 -7.80 15.00 2.48
C VAL A 9 -6.98 16.27 2.70
N GLU A 10 -7.59 17.46 2.62
CA GLU A 10 -6.85 18.74 2.72
C GLU A 10 -6.16 18.92 4.09
N PRO A 11 -6.84 18.73 5.24
CA PRO A 11 -6.16 18.83 6.54
C PRO A 11 -5.05 17.78 6.74
N LEU A 12 -5.23 16.58 6.18
CA LEU A 12 -4.22 15.50 6.27
C LEU A 12 -2.99 15.82 5.39
N TRP A 13 -3.22 16.37 4.19
CA TRP A 13 -2.16 16.80 3.28
C TRP A 13 -1.32 17.93 3.88
N ASP A 14 -1.96 18.94 4.46
CA ASP A 14 -1.26 20.06 5.11
C ASP A 14 -0.39 19.58 6.26
N ARG A 15 -0.87 18.62 7.06
CA ARG A 15 -0.07 18.00 8.14
C ARG A 15 1.16 17.27 7.59
N TRP A 16 1.00 16.43 6.57
CA TRP A 16 2.10 15.65 6.00
C TRP A 16 3.18 16.48 5.30
N ARG A 17 2.85 17.70 4.85
CA ARG A 17 3.86 18.62 4.29
C ARG A 17 4.92 19.01 5.30
N THR A 18 4.57 19.09 6.57
CA THR A 18 5.50 19.49 7.64
C THR A 18 5.95 18.33 8.50
N ASP A 19 5.07 17.34 8.71
CA ASP A 19 5.29 16.22 9.62
C ASP A 19 4.69 14.92 9.02
N PRO A 20 5.41 14.29 8.06
CA PRO A 20 4.97 13.01 7.48
C PRO A 20 5.06 11.89 8.53
N PRO A 21 4.27 10.81 8.39
CA PRO A 21 4.31 9.70 9.34
C PRO A 21 5.70 9.07 9.42
N GLU A 22 6.20 8.89 10.64
CA GLU A 22 7.48 8.19 10.90
C GLU A 22 7.28 6.78 11.49
N THR A 23 6.05 6.43 11.86
CA THR A 23 5.68 5.12 12.40
C THR A 23 4.56 4.51 11.57
N VAL A 24 4.61 3.18 11.40
CA VAL A 24 3.57 2.41 10.70
C VAL A 24 2.26 2.40 11.48
N ASN A 25 1.16 2.06 10.79
CA ASN A 25 -0.19 1.87 11.34
C ASN A 25 -0.87 3.11 11.92
N THR A 26 -0.33 4.33 11.77
CA THR A 26 -1.02 5.55 12.24
C THR A 26 -2.32 5.82 11.50
N TRP A 27 -2.52 5.23 10.32
CA TRP A 27 -3.79 5.24 9.59
C TRP A 27 -4.88 4.38 10.26
N ALA A 28 -4.51 3.45 11.15
CA ALA A 28 -5.46 2.53 11.78
C ALA A 28 -6.45 3.27 12.70
N GLU A 29 -6.01 4.38 13.30
CA GLU A 29 -6.84 5.26 14.14
C GLU A 29 -7.93 6.01 13.35
N LEU A 30 -7.79 6.09 12.02
CA LEU A 30 -8.79 6.74 11.18
C LEU A 30 -10.02 5.84 11.03
N PRO A 31 -11.24 6.40 11.05
CA PRO A 31 -12.45 5.67 10.72
C PRO A 31 -12.43 5.08 9.31
N ALA A 32 -13.15 3.98 9.11
CA ALA A 32 -13.47 3.47 7.77
C ALA A 32 -14.11 4.60 6.94
N GLY A 33 -13.62 4.82 5.71
CA GLY A 33 -13.99 5.96 4.86
C GLY A 33 -13.06 7.18 4.92
N GLN A 34 -12.15 7.26 5.91
CA GLN A 34 -11.08 8.28 5.95
C GLN A 34 -9.71 7.71 5.57
N ARG A 35 -9.58 6.39 5.44
CA ARG A 35 -8.33 5.72 5.04
C ARG A 35 -8.07 5.88 3.54
N GLU A 36 -9.10 6.13 2.76
CA GLU A 36 -9.03 6.52 1.35
C GLU A 36 -8.33 7.87 1.20
N ALA A 37 -8.63 8.82 2.08
CA ALA A 37 -7.94 10.10 2.14
C ALA A 37 -6.45 9.92 2.50
N TRP A 38 -6.13 8.96 3.38
CA TRP A 38 -4.74 8.57 3.67
C TRP A 38 -4.03 8.07 2.41
N LEU A 39 -4.63 7.15 1.67
CA LEU A 39 -4.05 6.61 0.43
C LEU A 39 -3.87 7.69 -0.63
N GLU A 40 -4.80 8.64 -0.74
CA GLU A 40 -4.69 9.79 -1.65
C GLU A 40 -3.50 10.68 -1.28
N VAL A 41 -3.36 11.03 0.01
CA VAL A 41 -2.24 11.81 0.53
C VAL A 41 -0.92 11.06 0.35
N ALA A 42 -0.87 9.78 0.67
CA ALA A 42 0.30 8.92 0.51
C ALA A 42 0.77 8.85 -0.95
N SER A 43 -0.17 8.69 -1.88
CA SER A 43 0.10 8.73 -3.33
C SER A 43 0.72 10.07 -3.73
N LYS A 44 0.06 11.19 -3.42
CA LYS A 44 0.57 12.55 -3.74
C LYS A 44 1.93 12.83 -3.12
N TYR A 45 2.15 12.38 -1.88
CA TYR A 45 3.41 12.57 -1.17
C TYR A 45 4.54 11.80 -1.85
N ARG A 46 4.28 10.55 -2.26
CA ARG A 46 5.23 9.72 -2.99
C ARG A 46 5.63 10.34 -4.33
N TRP A 47 4.65 10.86 -5.08
CA TRP A 47 4.92 11.54 -6.36
C TRP A 47 5.81 12.77 -6.21
N ARG A 48 5.61 13.55 -5.13
CA ARG A 48 6.36 14.80 -4.89
C ARG A 48 7.74 14.60 -4.25
N ASN A 49 8.01 13.44 -3.65
CA ASN A 49 9.25 13.15 -2.93
C ASN A 49 10.01 11.96 -3.53
N PRO A 50 10.62 12.12 -4.72
CA PRO A 50 11.28 11.03 -5.43
C PRO A 50 12.53 10.48 -4.73
N LEU A 51 13.09 11.19 -3.75
CA LEU A 51 14.26 10.74 -2.98
C LEU A 51 13.92 9.68 -1.92
N ARG A 52 12.64 9.51 -1.53
CA ARG A 52 12.18 8.40 -0.67
C ARG A 52 11.79 7.15 -1.48
N ARG A 53 12.26 7.02 -2.73
CA ARG A 53 12.06 5.81 -3.53
C ARG A 53 12.95 4.70 -2.99
N GLY A 54 12.37 3.68 -2.37
CA GLY A 54 13.08 2.46 -2.04
C GLY A 54 13.56 1.77 -3.32
N THR A 55 14.83 1.94 -3.68
CA THR A 55 15.47 1.19 -4.77
C THR A 55 15.93 -0.15 -4.24
N ARG A 56 15.01 -1.10 -4.12
CA ARG A 56 15.37 -2.52 -4.06
C ARG A 56 14.69 -3.16 -5.24
N HIS A 57 15.47 -3.48 -6.27
CA HIS A 57 15.06 -4.49 -7.25
C HIS A 57 15.90 -5.71 -6.96
N ALA A 58 15.28 -6.89 -6.92
CA ALA A 58 16.05 -8.13 -6.93
C ALA A 58 16.87 -8.16 -8.22
N ARG A 59 18.20 -8.31 -8.13
CA ARG A 59 18.98 -8.59 -9.34
C ARG A 59 18.83 -10.05 -9.72
N HIS A 60 18.98 -10.34 -11.00
CA HIS A 60 18.90 -11.71 -11.51
C HIS A 60 19.89 -12.63 -10.76
N GLY A 61 19.38 -13.67 -10.10
CA GLY A 61 20.17 -14.61 -9.30
C GLY A 61 20.24 -14.32 -7.80
N GLU A 62 19.60 -13.24 -7.32
CA GLU A 62 19.45 -12.96 -5.88
C GLU A 62 18.16 -13.58 -5.32
N GLU A 63 18.13 -13.84 -4.01
CA GLU A 63 16.92 -14.23 -3.31
C GLU A 63 15.85 -13.13 -3.42
N LEU A 64 14.58 -13.54 -3.52
CA LEU A 64 13.47 -12.61 -3.57
C LEU A 64 13.39 -11.81 -2.26
N PRO A 65 13.19 -10.47 -2.31
CA PRO A 65 12.94 -9.68 -1.13
C PRO A 65 11.73 -10.24 -0.36
N VAL A 66 11.84 -10.29 0.97
CA VAL A 66 10.75 -10.67 1.86
C VAL A 66 10.22 -9.40 2.51
N LEU A 67 8.92 -9.15 2.34
CA LEU A 67 8.20 -8.04 2.97
C LEU A 67 7.22 -8.59 4.00
N ILE A 68 7.06 -7.87 5.10
CA ILE A 68 6.08 -8.19 6.15
C ILE A 68 4.94 -7.19 6.06
N LEU A 69 3.73 -7.70 5.85
CA LEU A 69 2.49 -6.94 5.94
C LEU A 69 1.84 -7.21 7.29
N ASP A 70 1.70 -6.16 8.09
CA ASP A 70 0.99 -6.18 9.36
C ASP A 70 -0.53 -6.05 9.13
N GLY A 71 -1.24 -7.18 9.17
CA GLY A 71 -2.67 -7.24 8.89
C GLY A 71 -3.58 -6.96 10.08
N ARG A 72 -3.04 -6.64 11.27
CA ARG A 72 -3.83 -6.50 12.51
C ARG A 72 -4.95 -5.46 12.42
N TYR A 73 -4.82 -4.48 11.53
CA TYR A 73 -5.78 -3.41 11.32
C TYR A 73 -6.47 -3.45 9.94
N ALA A 74 -6.34 -4.56 9.21
CA ALA A 74 -6.90 -4.76 7.88
C ALA A 74 -8.42 -5.05 7.93
N THR A 75 -9.21 -4.09 8.41
CA THR A 75 -10.66 -4.24 8.66
C THR A 75 -11.55 -3.79 7.50
N ASP A 76 -10.98 -3.21 6.45
CA ASP A 76 -11.66 -2.78 5.23
C ASP A 76 -10.67 -2.77 4.06
N LEU A 77 -11.16 -2.60 2.83
CA LEU A 77 -10.28 -2.68 1.66
C LEU A 77 -9.21 -1.56 1.66
N ALA A 78 -9.54 -0.36 2.14
CA ALA A 78 -8.58 0.75 2.23
C ALA A 78 -7.43 0.44 3.20
N SER A 79 -7.72 -0.15 4.35
CA SER A 79 -6.70 -0.57 5.33
C SER A 79 -5.77 -1.66 4.81
N VAL A 80 -6.25 -2.58 3.96
CA VAL A 80 -5.39 -3.54 3.25
C VAL A 80 -4.36 -2.82 2.37
N TYR A 81 -4.80 -1.82 1.60
CA TYR A 81 -3.90 -1.02 0.78
C TYR A 81 -2.93 -0.17 1.61
N CYS A 82 -3.36 0.38 2.75
CA CYS A 82 -2.48 1.11 3.65
C CYS A 82 -1.37 0.20 4.20
N ALA A 83 -1.73 -0.98 4.72
CA ALA A 83 -0.78 -1.94 5.26
C ALA A 83 0.22 -2.41 4.18
N LEU A 84 -0.25 -2.68 2.97
CA LEU A 84 0.60 -3.04 1.83
C LEU A 84 1.55 -1.89 1.44
N GLY A 85 1.05 -0.66 1.42
CA GLY A 85 1.83 0.54 1.17
C GLY A 85 2.99 0.69 2.15
N GLU A 86 2.72 0.45 3.43
CA GLU A 86 3.73 0.53 4.48
C GLU A 86 4.71 -0.64 4.48
N ALA A 87 4.26 -1.86 4.16
CA ALA A 87 5.13 -3.02 3.99
C ALA A 87 6.20 -2.79 2.91
N VAL A 88 5.83 -2.11 1.82
CA VAL A 88 6.73 -1.86 0.68
C VAL A 88 7.60 -0.61 0.88
N ASN A 89 6.99 0.48 1.36
CA ASN A 89 7.62 1.81 1.30
C ASN A 89 7.83 2.46 2.68
N GLY A 90 7.57 1.74 3.77
CA GLY A 90 7.69 2.24 5.14
C GLY A 90 6.51 3.12 5.57
N PRO A 91 6.61 3.75 6.76
CA PRO A 91 5.55 4.58 7.34
C PRO A 91 4.89 5.55 6.35
N GLY A 92 3.55 5.54 6.30
CA GLY A 92 2.80 6.37 5.34
C GLY A 92 3.01 6.00 3.86
N GLY A 93 3.55 4.81 3.59
CA GLY A 93 3.86 4.33 2.26
C GLY A 93 2.63 4.12 1.38
N TYR A 94 2.80 4.29 0.07
CA TYR A 94 1.77 4.05 -0.94
C TYR A 94 2.18 2.93 -1.88
N TYR A 95 1.29 1.97 -2.11
CA TYR A 95 1.48 0.88 -3.08
C TYR A 95 0.13 0.45 -3.70
N GLY A 96 -0.60 1.45 -4.21
CA GLY A 96 -1.93 1.27 -4.80
C GLY A 96 -3.06 1.63 -3.83
N SER A 97 -4.22 1.96 -4.39
CA SER A 97 -5.47 2.25 -3.66
C SER A 97 -6.69 1.52 -4.21
N ASN A 98 -6.48 0.70 -5.24
CA ASN A 98 -7.45 -0.15 -5.91
C ASN A 98 -6.68 -1.19 -6.76
N PRO A 99 -7.33 -2.22 -7.33
CA PRO A 99 -6.62 -3.27 -8.06
C PRO A 99 -5.80 -2.78 -9.26
N TYR A 100 -6.29 -1.79 -10.01
CA TYR A 100 -5.56 -1.23 -11.15
C TYR A 100 -4.33 -0.44 -10.70
N ALA A 101 -4.47 0.40 -9.68
CA ALA A 101 -3.35 1.15 -9.12
C ALA A 101 -2.30 0.21 -8.49
N LEU A 102 -2.73 -0.88 -7.85
CA LEU A 102 -1.84 -1.92 -7.33
C LEU A 102 -1.07 -2.60 -8.46
N ARG A 103 -1.75 -2.99 -9.54
CA ARG A 103 -1.10 -3.57 -10.73
C ARG A 103 -0.01 -2.66 -11.29
N ASP A 104 -0.29 -1.37 -11.40
CA ASP A 104 0.66 -0.39 -11.93
C ASP A 104 1.88 -0.24 -11.01
N CYS A 105 1.69 -0.40 -9.69
CA CYS A 105 2.79 -0.44 -8.73
C CYS A 105 3.63 -1.73 -8.86
N LEU A 106 2.98 -2.88 -9.02
CA LEU A 106 3.61 -4.20 -9.11
C LEU A 106 4.47 -4.36 -10.37
N HIS A 107 4.03 -3.83 -11.51
CA HIS A 107 4.78 -3.95 -12.76
C HIS A 107 5.88 -2.90 -12.94
N GLY A 108 5.97 -1.92 -12.05
CA GLY A 108 7.00 -0.89 -12.13
C GLY A 108 6.87 -0.05 -13.41
N GLY A 109 6.00 0.96 -13.39
CA GLY A 109 5.93 1.92 -14.51
C GLY A 109 7.26 2.65 -14.73
N GLU A 110 7.71 2.75 -15.99
CA GLU A 110 8.92 3.48 -16.39
C GLU A 110 8.78 5.00 -16.22
N PRO A 111 9.75 5.68 -15.58
CA PRO A 111 10.79 5.17 -14.67
C PRO A 111 10.28 4.82 -13.26
N ASN A 112 10.56 3.58 -12.81
CA ASN A 112 10.07 2.95 -11.56
C ASN A 112 9.62 3.92 -10.45
N TYR A 113 8.31 4.17 -10.39
CA TYR A 113 7.71 5.26 -9.60
C TYR A 113 7.21 4.84 -8.20
N PHE A 114 6.89 3.57 -7.98
CA PHE A 114 5.99 3.17 -6.87
C PHE A 114 6.60 2.26 -5.79
N GLY A 115 7.83 1.77 -5.95
CA GLY A 115 8.52 0.97 -4.92
C GLY A 115 9.18 -0.25 -5.54
N LEU A 116 9.27 -1.33 -4.77
CA LEU A 116 9.73 -2.64 -5.21
C LEU A 116 8.72 -3.22 -6.22
N PRO A 117 9.07 -3.39 -7.51
CA PRO A 117 8.23 -4.15 -8.43
C PRO A 117 8.28 -5.64 -8.09
N ALA A 118 7.28 -6.39 -8.53
CA ALA A 118 7.27 -7.85 -8.45
C ALA A 118 8.38 -8.45 -9.35
N PRO A 119 8.90 -9.65 -9.04
CA PRO A 119 8.47 -10.56 -7.96
C PRO A 119 9.10 -10.28 -6.58
N PHE A 120 8.36 -10.61 -5.52
CA PHE A 120 8.83 -10.64 -4.13
C PHE A 120 8.00 -11.61 -3.28
N ILE A 121 8.43 -11.87 -2.05
CA ILE A 121 7.68 -12.65 -1.05
C ILE A 121 6.97 -11.67 -0.12
N LEU A 122 5.67 -11.86 0.10
CA LEU A 122 4.86 -11.08 1.03
C LEU A 122 4.37 -12.01 2.14
N VAL A 123 4.87 -11.81 3.36
CA VAL A 123 4.35 -12.48 4.55
C VAL A 123 3.27 -11.60 5.14
N TRP A 124 2.02 -12.06 5.08
CA TRP A 124 0.86 -11.35 5.60
C TRP A 124 0.51 -11.92 6.98
N GLN A 125 0.82 -11.15 8.02
CA GLN A 125 0.53 -11.48 9.41
C GLN A 125 -0.89 -11.08 9.79
N ALA A 126 -1.56 -11.86 10.65
CA ALA A 126 -2.94 -11.61 11.07
C ALA A 126 -3.89 -11.57 9.86
N TYR A 127 -3.66 -12.44 8.87
CA TYR A 127 -4.43 -12.50 7.64
C TYR A 127 -5.93 -12.76 7.89
N GLU A 128 -6.25 -13.47 8.96
CA GLU A 128 -7.61 -13.76 9.41
C GLU A 128 -8.45 -12.51 9.69
N VAL A 129 -7.82 -11.38 10.05
CA VAL A 129 -8.54 -10.11 10.28
C VAL A 129 -9.20 -9.64 8.98
N ALA A 130 -8.47 -9.71 7.87
CA ALA A 130 -8.99 -9.34 6.56
C ALA A 130 -10.11 -10.28 6.11
N LEU A 131 -9.97 -11.59 6.36
CA LEU A 131 -11.02 -12.57 6.04
C LEU A 131 -12.33 -12.31 6.80
N GLN A 132 -12.25 -11.79 8.02
CA GLN A 132 -13.43 -11.56 8.86
C GLN A 132 -14.17 -10.26 8.50
N HIS A 133 -13.46 -9.25 7.99
CA HIS A 133 -13.99 -7.89 7.88
C HIS A 133 -14.07 -7.36 6.45
N VAL A 134 -13.22 -7.82 5.54
CA VAL A 134 -13.18 -7.37 4.14
C VAL A 134 -14.05 -8.29 3.30
N ASP A 135 -14.81 -7.71 2.38
CA ASP A 135 -15.65 -8.48 1.47
C ASP A 135 -14.81 -9.40 0.56
N GLU A 136 -15.37 -10.58 0.25
CA GLU A 136 -14.67 -11.61 -0.51
C GLU A 136 -14.25 -11.14 -1.90
N ILE A 137 -15.08 -10.31 -2.56
CA ILE A 137 -14.81 -9.81 -3.91
C ILE A 137 -13.61 -8.85 -3.90
N GLY A 138 -13.63 -7.88 -2.99
CA GLY A 138 -12.56 -6.89 -2.83
C GLY A 138 -11.24 -7.54 -2.42
N LEU A 139 -11.26 -8.41 -1.41
CA LEU A 139 -10.07 -9.13 -0.98
C LEU A 139 -9.56 -10.08 -2.08
N GLY A 140 -10.45 -10.80 -2.75
CA GLY A 140 -10.12 -11.67 -3.88
C GLY A 140 -9.43 -10.92 -5.02
N ALA A 141 -9.87 -9.71 -5.35
CA ALA A 141 -9.24 -8.88 -6.37
C ALA A 141 -7.80 -8.47 -6.02
N VAL A 142 -7.53 -8.15 -4.75
CA VAL A 142 -6.16 -7.84 -4.27
C VAL A 142 -5.27 -9.08 -4.38
N LEU A 143 -5.74 -10.23 -3.89
CA LEU A 143 -4.99 -11.48 -3.89
C LEU A 143 -4.70 -11.96 -5.32
N GLY A 144 -5.68 -11.85 -6.21
CA GLY A 144 -5.52 -12.17 -7.63
C GLY A 144 -4.42 -11.31 -8.26
N MET A 145 -4.44 -9.99 -8.01
CA MET A 145 -3.43 -9.09 -8.57
C MET A 145 -2.01 -9.41 -8.06
N LEU A 146 -1.84 -9.69 -6.77
CA LEU A 146 -0.55 -10.09 -6.21
C LEU A 146 -0.04 -11.38 -6.86
N ALA A 147 -0.91 -12.40 -6.97
CA ALA A 147 -0.55 -13.69 -7.56
C ALA A 147 -0.20 -13.57 -9.06
N GLU A 148 -1.01 -12.84 -9.84
CA GLU A 148 -0.80 -12.63 -11.28
C GLU A 148 0.52 -11.90 -11.58
N SER A 149 0.92 -10.97 -10.73
CA SER A 149 2.22 -10.27 -10.86
C SER A 149 3.41 -11.08 -10.34
N GLY A 150 3.20 -12.30 -9.82
CA GLY A 150 4.29 -13.17 -9.34
C GLY A 150 4.74 -12.90 -7.91
N VAL A 151 3.91 -12.24 -7.09
CA VAL A 151 4.15 -12.13 -5.64
C VAL A 151 3.82 -13.46 -4.99
N ARG A 152 4.78 -14.01 -4.24
CA ARG A 152 4.55 -15.19 -3.41
C ARG A 152 3.96 -14.74 -2.08
N LEU A 153 2.69 -15.09 -1.85
CA LEU A 153 2.00 -14.74 -0.62
C LEU A 153 2.08 -15.87 0.42
N GLU A 154 2.55 -15.54 1.61
CA GLU A 154 2.57 -16.41 2.79
C GLU A 154 1.63 -15.85 3.85
N LYS A 155 0.57 -16.57 4.18
CA LYS A 155 -0.48 -16.11 5.11
C LYS A 155 -0.19 -16.69 6.49
N GLN A 156 -0.10 -15.85 7.50
CA GLN A 156 0.16 -16.21 8.91
C GLN A 156 -0.93 -15.68 9.82
#